data_AF-A0A4R8I9D8-F1
#
_entry.id   AF-A0A4R8I9D8-F1
#
_cell.length_a   1.000
_cell.length_b   1.000
_cell.length_c   1.000
_cell.angle_alpha   90.00
_cell.angle_beta   90.00
_cell.angle_gamma   90.00
#
_symmetry.space_group_name_H-M   'P 1'
#
loop_
_entity.id
_entity.type
_entity.pdbx_description
1 polymer ?
#
loop_
_entity_poly.entity_id
_entity_poly.type
_entity_poly.pdbx_seq_one_letter_code
_entity_poly.pdbx_strand_id
1 'polypeptide(L)'
;MRINFTNQNHKEIIELYAIKDEEEERASQTFTMNLTYGIIPRYLYLMKIQNENIYKIGITNNLNKRQSELQTGNPYFINIVFAVEADLTDYFGREIIYLEKFLHKNYYERKIHREWYSLTKMDVCKIFLFLTTSIYARELPDIIPGTGLLEDVLENCRK
;
A
#
# COMPACT_ATOMS: atom_id res chain seq x y z
N MET A 1 4.99 -18.53 2.06
CA MET A 1 3.99 -17.93 1.16
C MET A 1 4.68 -17.20 0.01
N ARG A 2 4.21 -17.35 -1.23
CA ARG A 2 4.68 -16.63 -2.42
C ARG A 2 3.58 -15.68 -2.85
N ILE A 3 3.92 -14.42 -3.16
CA ILE A 3 2.95 -13.50 -3.76
C ILE A 3 2.69 -14.00 -5.19
N ASN A 4 1.47 -14.45 -5.46
CA ASN A 4 1.11 -15.05 -6.75
C ASN A 4 0.43 -14.01 -7.65
N PHE A 5 1.20 -13.01 -8.07
CA PHE A 5 0.75 -12.01 -9.02
C PHE A 5 0.96 -12.51 -10.45
N THR A 6 -0.13 -12.63 -11.21
CA THR A 6 -0.15 -13.31 -12.51
C THR A 6 -0.26 -12.33 -13.68
N ASN A 7 -0.06 -12.80 -14.91
CA ASN A 7 -0.33 -12.00 -16.12
C ASN A 7 -1.79 -11.55 -16.21
N GLN A 8 -2.73 -12.31 -15.63
CA GLN A 8 -4.13 -11.92 -15.56
C GLN A 8 -4.30 -10.68 -14.66
N ASN A 9 -3.60 -10.62 -13.53
CA ASN A 9 -3.64 -9.45 -12.65
C ASN A 9 -3.06 -8.20 -13.33
N HIS A 10 -2.03 -8.36 -14.17
CA HIS A 10 -1.51 -7.25 -14.97
C HIS A 10 -2.55 -6.71 -15.97
N LYS A 11 -3.27 -7.61 -16.65
CA LYS A 11 -4.34 -7.19 -17.58
C LYS A 11 -5.46 -6.45 -16.85
N GLU A 12 -5.86 -6.94 -15.68
CA GLU A 12 -6.87 -6.28 -14.85
C GLU A 12 -6.45 -4.86 -14.45
N ILE A 13 -5.18 -4.65 -14.04
CA ILE A 13 -4.68 -3.30 -13.75
C ILE A 13 -4.69 -2.44 -15.02
N ILE A 14 -4.17 -2.92 -16.15
CA ILE A 14 -4.14 -2.14 -17.39
C ILE A 14 -5.55 -1.75 -17.84
N GLU A 15 -6.53 -2.65 -17.71
CA GLU A 15 -7.93 -2.38 -18.00
C GLU A 15 -8.52 -1.32 -17.05
N LEU A 16 -8.10 -1.26 -15.79
CA LEU A 16 -8.50 -0.18 -14.87
C LEU A 16 -8.01 1.20 -15.33
N TYR A 17 -6.92 1.28 -16.08
CA TYR A 17 -6.37 2.52 -16.66
C TYR A 17 -6.86 2.82 -18.08
N ALA A 18 -7.70 1.97 -18.67
CA ALA A 18 -8.29 2.25 -19.99
C ALA A 18 -9.37 3.33 -19.85
N ILE A 19 -8.93 4.59 -19.81
CA ILE A 19 -9.76 5.80 -19.77
C ILE A 19 -10.45 5.92 -21.14
N LYS A 20 -11.78 6.07 -21.15
CA LYS A 20 -12.52 6.52 -22.35
C LYS A 20 -12.42 8.03 -22.44
N ASP A 21 -12.40 8.63 -23.63
CA ASP A 21 -12.22 10.08 -23.83
C ASP A 21 -13.14 10.97 -22.96
N GLU A 22 -14.34 10.49 -22.59
CA GLU A 22 -15.28 11.18 -21.67
C GLU A 22 -14.81 11.26 -20.19
N GLU A 23 -13.80 10.48 -19.79
CA GLU A 23 -13.30 10.44 -18.40
C GLU A 23 -12.14 11.43 -18.15
N GLU A 24 -11.58 12.09 -19.17
CA GLU A 24 -10.37 12.92 -19.04
C GLU A 24 -10.64 14.25 -18.29
N GLU A 25 -11.75 14.93 -18.61
CA GLU A 25 -12.18 16.13 -17.88
C GLU A 25 -12.53 15.78 -16.42
N ARG A 26 -13.22 14.66 -16.22
CA ARG A 26 -13.56 14.12 -14.90
C ARG A 26 -12.31 13.73 -14.10
N ALA A 27 -11.30 13.16 -14.75
CA ALA A 27 -10.03 12.80 -14.14
C ALA A 27 -9.28 14.05 -13.66
N SER A 28 -9.23 15.11 -14.48
CA SER A 28 -8.60 16.38 -14.12
C SER A 28 -9.29 17.06 -12.92
N GLN A 29 -10.63 17.08 -12.93
CA GLN A 29 -11.42 17.59 -11.79
C GLN A 29 -11.19 16.75 -10.53
N THR A 30 -11.19 15.42 -10.67
CA THR A 30 -10.97 14.49 -9.55
C THR A 30 -9.57 14.62 -8.98
N PHE A 31 -8.54 14.79 -9.82
CA PHE A 31 -7.18 15.05 -9.39
C PHE A 31 -7.08 16.34 -8.57
N THR A 32 -7.67 17.42 -9.06
CA THR A 32 -7.67 18.72 -8.38
C THR A 32 -8.37 18.63 -7.03
N MET A 33 -9.53 17.97 -6.98
CA MET A 33 -10.26 17.71 -5.75
C MET A 33 -9.46 16.82 -4.78
N ASN A 34 -8.71 15.84 -5.28
CA ASN A 34 -7.85 14.99 -4.46
C ASN A 34 -6.67 15.77 -3.87
N LEU A 35 -6.00 16.60 -4.66
CA LEU A 35 -4.92 17.46 -4.17
C LEU A 35 -5.42 18.42 -3.09
N THR A 36 -6.65 18.91 -3.23
CA THR A 36 -7.21 19.92 -2.33
C THR A 36 -7.82 19.31 -1.06
N TYR A 37 -8.50 18.17 -1.18
CA TYR A 37 -9.34 17.62 -0.11
C TYR A 37 -8.95 16.20 0.33
N GLY A 38 -8.06 15.51 -0.40
CA GLY A 38 -7.62 14.16 -0.06
C GLY A 38 -8.78 13.16 -0.05
N ILE A 39 -9.60 13.12 -1.09
CA ILE A 39 -10.79 12.27 -1.17
C ILE A 39 -10.40 10.81 -1.50
N ILE A 40 -9.51 10.62 -2.47
CA ILE A 40 -9.09 9.29 -2.96
C ILE A 40 -7.73 8.91 -2.39
N PRO A 41 -7.56 7.70 -1.80
CA PRO A 41 -6.33 7.28 -1.14
C PRO A 41 -5.13 7.24 -2.10
N ARG A 42 -4.04 7.86 -1.67
CA ARG A 42 -2.77 7.95 -2.40
C ARG A 42 -1.71 6.98 -1.91
N TYR A 43 -1.79 6.51 -0.67
CA TYR A 43 -0.76 5.66 -0.08
C TYR A 43 -1.30 4.29 0.25
N LEU A 44 -0.56 3.24 -0.13
CA LEU A 44 -0.66 1.90 0.44
C LEU A 44 0.46 1.73 1.46
N TYR A 45 0.10 1.46 2.70
CA TYR A 45 1.05 1.38 3.81
C TYR A 45 1.11 -0.01 4.44
N LEU A 46 2.26 -0.26 5.07
CA LEU A 46 2.44 -1.29 6.06
C LEU A 46 2.79 -0.63 7.40
N MET A 47 1.93 -0.79 8.40
CA MET A 47 2.18 -0.36 9.78
C MET A 47 2.37 -1.57 10.69
N LYS A 48 3.09 -1.42 11.80
CA LYS A 48 3.46 -2.50 12.72
C LYS A 48 3.20 -2.09 14.17
N ILE A 49 2.63 -3.00 14.96
CA ILE A 49 2.62 -2.85 16.43
C ILE A 49 4.03 -3.08 16.96
N GLN A 50 4.56 -2.11 17.71
CA GLN A 50 5.91 -2.18 18.26
C GLN A 50 6.13 -3.49 19.04
N ASN A 51 7.30 -4.10 18.83
CA ASN A 51 7.73 -5.36 19.45
C ASN A 51 6.88 -6.60 19.12
N GLU A 52 5.88 -6.48 18.25
CA GLU A 52 5.02 -7.58 17.83
C GLU A 52 5.21 -7.91 16.34
N ASN A 53 4.92 -9.14 15.94
CA ASN A 53 4.86 -9.53 14.52
C ASN A 53 3.47 -9.26 13.91
N ILE A 54 2.81 -8.20 14.37
CA ILE A 54 1.45 -7.82 13.99
C ILE A 54 1.52 -6.57 13.12
N TYR A 55 1.04 -6.72 11.89
CA TYR A 55 1.12 -5.69 10.86
C TYR A 55 -0.26 -5.37 10.30
N LYS A 56 -0.47 -4.11 9.93
CA LYS A 56 -1.64 -3.63 9.21
C LYS A 56 -1.25 -3.27 7.79
N ILE A 57 -1.98 -3.84 6.83
CA ILE A 57 -1.95 -3.41 5.44
C ILE A 57 -3.16 -2.49 5.26
N GLY A 58 -2.99 -1.33 4.62
CA GLY A 58 -4.14 -0.51 4.28
C GLY A 58 -3.81 0.70 3.43
N ILE A 59 -4.83 1.46 3.08
CA ILE A 59 -4.67 2.67 2.26
C ILE A 59 -5.09 3.96 3.00
N THR A 60 -4.48 5.09 2.66
CA THR A 60 -4.77 6.42 3.23
C THR A 60 -4.30 7.56 2.34
N ASN A 61 -4.77 8.78 2.62
CA ASN A 61 -4.21 10.03 2.11
C ASN A 61 -3.26 10.74 3.07
N ASN A 62 -3.30 10.36 4.33
CA ASN A 62 -2.49 10.97 5.35
C ASN A 62 -2.02 9.89 6.32
N LEU A 63 -0.76 9.51 6.19
CA LEU A 63 -0.12 8.47 6.99
C LEU A 63 -0.13 8.83 8.48
N ASN A 64 0.26 10.07 8.82
CA ASN A 64 0.35 10.54 10.21
C ASN A 64 -1.02 10.60 10.89
N LYS A 65 -2.04 11.10 10.18
CA LYS A 65 -3.43 11.11 10.68
C LYS A 65 -3.93 9.69 10.88
N ARG A 66 -3.71 8.80 9.91
CA ARG A 66 -4.13 7.39 10.01
C ARG A 66 -3.42 6.65 11.15
N GLN A 67 -2.12 6.88 11.33
CA GLN A 67 -1.37 6.33 12.46
C GLN A 67 -1.97 6.80 13.79
N SER A 68 -2.25 8.10 13.93
CA SER A 68 -2.87 8.68 15.13
C SER A 68 -4.27 8.10 15.40
N GLU A 69 -5.10 7.94 14.37
CA GLU A 69 -6.43 7.31 14.46
C GLU A 69 -6.33 5.86 14.96
N LEU A 70 -5.39 5.08 14.41
CA LEU A 70 -5.16 3.70 14.84
C LEU A 70 -4.58 3.63 16.26
N GLN A 71 -3.70 4.56 16.61
CA GLN A 71 -3.08 4.65 17.93
C GLN A 71 -4.12 4.95 19.02
N THR A 72 -5.15 5.74 18.73
CA THR A 72 -6.20 6.11 19.70
C THR A 72 -6.87 4.88 20.33
N GLY A 73 -7.03 3.81 19.55
CA GLY A 73 -7.64 2.55 20.01
C GLY A 73 -6.64 1.46 20.40
N ASN A 74 -5.34 1.74 20.40
CA ASN A 74 -4.29 0.74 20.63
C ASN A 74 -3.35 1.22 21.76
N PRO A 75 -3.19 0.46 22.86
CA PRO A 75 -2.26 0.83 23.93
C PRO A 75 -0.79 0.66 23.52
N TYR A 76 -0.50 -0.11 22.48
CA TYR A 76 0.86 -0.32 21.98
C TYR A 76 1.18 0.65 20.85
N PHE A 77 2.44 1.08 20.78
CA PHE A 77 2.87 2.03 19.76
C PHE A 77 2.75 1.42 18.36
N ILE A 78 2.18 2.16 17.42
CA ILE A 78 2.08 1.77 16.02
C ILE A 78 3.13 2.54 15.23
N ASN A 79 4.03 1.82 14.56
CA ASN A 79 5.02 2.40 13.67
C ASN A 79 4.60 2.23 12.21
N ILE A 80 4.83 3.25 11.40
CA ILE A 80 4.85 3.10 9.94
C ILE A 80 6.13 2.33 9.61
N VAL A 81 6.04 1.23 8.86
CA VAL A 81 7.21 0.49 8.37
C VAL A 81 7.65 1.11 7.03
N PHE A 82 6.71 1.16 6.09
CA PHE A 82 6.87 1.87 4.82
C PHE A 82 5.49 2.17 4.22
N ALA A 83 5.47 3.05 3.23
CA ALA A 83 4.33 3.23 2.34
C ALA A 83 4.83 3.44 0.91
N VAL A 84 3.99 3.03 -0.06
CA VAL A 84 4.15 3.37 -1.46
C VAL A 84 3.03 4.31 -1.86
N GLU A 85 3.35 5.28 -2.69
CA GLU A 85 2.37 6.22 -3.22
C GLU A 85 1.82 5.71 -4.57
N ALA A 86 0.60 6.09 -4.92
CA ALA A 86 0.02 5.89 -6.24
C ALA A 86 0.78 6.69 -7.30
N ASP A 87 0.81 6.20 -8.53
CA ASP A 87 1.22 6.98 -9.70
C ASP A 87 0.35 8.27 -9.79
N LEU A 88 0.94 9.40 -10.22
CA LEU A 88 0.22 10.66 -10.43
C LEU A 88 -0.91 10.54 -11.47
N THR A 89 -0.80 9.57 -12.37
CA THR A 89 -1.81 9.24 -13.39
C THR A 89 -2.94 8.36 -12.86
N ASP A 90 -2.84 7.81 -11.64
CA ASP A 90 -3.94 7.12 -10.96
C ASP A 90 -4.86 8.12 -10.24
N TYR A 91 -5.59 8.90 -11.04
CA TYR A 91 -6.51 9.92 -10.56
C TYR A 91 -7.60 9.38 -9.62
N PHE A 92 -7.92 8.09 -9.74
CA PHE A 92 -9.03 7.44 -9.04
C PHE A 92 -8.56 6.46 -7.95
N GLY A 93 -7.25 6.33 -7.72
CA GLY A 93 -6.68 5.39 -6.74
C GLY A 93 -6.97 3.92 -7.08
N ARG A 94 -7.27 3.62 -8.34
CA ARG A 94 -7.69 2.29 -8.80
C ARG A 94 -6.60 1.25 -8.55
N GLU A 95 -5.34 1.59 -8.80
CA GLU A 95 -4.21 0.69 -8.60
C GLU A 95 -3.97 0.43 -7.12
N ILE A 96 -3.87 1.48 -6.30
CA ILE A 96 -3.65 1.31 -4.86
C ILE A 96 -4.78 0.51 -4.20
N ILE A 97 -6.03 0.75 -4.58
CA ILE A 97 -7.19 -0.03 -4.11
C ILE A 97 -7.09 -1.50 -4.59
N TYR A 98 -6.67 -1.73 -5.82
CA TYR A 98 -6.49 -3.08 -6.36
C TYR A 98 -5.38 -3.84 -5.61
N LEU A 99 -4.22 -3.21 -5.44
CA LEU A 99 -3.05 -3.79 -4.77
C LEU A 99 -3.35 -4.10 -3.29
N GLU A 100 -4.07 -3.23 -2.59
CA GLU A 100 -4.51 -3.48 -1.21
C GLU A 100 -5.38 -4.76 -1.14
N LYS A 101 -6.42 -4.84 -1.98
CA LYS A 101 -7.30 -6.02 -2.05
C LYS A 101 -6.53 -7.28 -2.40
N PHE A 102 -5.61 -7.18 -3.35
CA PHE A 102 -4.76 -8.29 -3.76
C PHE A 102 -3.89 -8.78 -2.60
N LEU A 103 -3.24 -7.88 -1.85
CA LEU A 103 -2.43 -8.25 -0.69
C LEU A 103 -3.28 -8.85 0.44
N HIS A 104 -4.46 -8.31 0.70
CA HIS A 104 -5.39 -8.89 1.67
C HIS A 104 -5.81 -10.31 1.30
N LYS A 105 -6.09 -10.57 0.02
CA LYS A 105 -6.38 -11.93 -0.47
C LYS A 105 -5.15 -12.83 -0.37
N ASN A 106 -3.98 -12.33 -0.76
CA ASN A 106 -2.74 -13.10 -0.75
C ASN A 106 -2.31 -13.50 0.66
N TYR A 107 -2.60 -12.69 1.68
CA TYR A 107 -2.22 -12.96 3.08
C TYR A 107 -3.40 -13.35 3.97
N TYR A 108 -4.52 -13.79 3.38
CA TYR A 108 -5.75 -14.13 4.12
C TYR A 108 -5.51 -15.15 5.25
N GLU A 109 -4.72 -16.19 4.99
CA GLU A 109 -4.37 -17.22 5.98
C GLU A 109 -3.58 -16.70 7.20
N ARG A 110 -3.03 -15.48 7.11
CA ARG A 110 -2.29 -14.82 8.20
C ARG A 110 -3.12 -13.77 8.93
N LYS A 111 -4.38 -13.58 8.55
CA LYS A 111 -5.26 -12.56 9.09
C LYS A 111 -5.62 -12.86 10.55
N ILE A 112 -5.37 -11.88 11.42
CA ILE A 112 -5.76 -11.94 12.83
C ILE A 112 -7.16 -11.35 12.99
N HIS A 113 -7.33 -10.10 12.55
CA HIS A 113 -8.61 -9.39 12.65
C HIS A 113 -8.67 -8.21 11.68
N ARG A 114 -9.77 -8.08 10.92
CA ARG A 114 -9.96 -7.03 9.91
C ARG A 114 -8.78 -6.93 8.92
N GLU A 115 -7.93 -5.93 9.08
CA GLU A 115 -6.79 -5.64 8.21
C GLU A 115 -5.45 -5.87 8.92
N TRP A 116 -5.48 -6.55 10.08
CA TRP A 116 -4.30 -6.92 10.85
C TRP A 116 -3.90 -8.38 10.58
N TYR A 117 -2.59 -8.60 10.44
CA TYR A 117 -1.99 -9.85 10.01
C TYR A 117 -0.78 -10.21 10.89
N SER A 118 -0.57 -11.51 11.12
CA SER A 118 0.66 -12.05 11.72
C SER A 118 1.68 -12.33 10.62
N LEU A 119 2.63 -11.42 10.41
CA LEU A 119 3.59 -11.51 9.30
C LEU A 119 5.01 -11.79 9.81
N THR A 120 5.71 -12.69 9.12
CA THR A 120 7.14 -12.92 9.35
C THR A 120 7.97 -11.83 8.66
N LYS A 121 9.23 -11.66 9.07
CA LYS A 121 10.18 -10.77 8.39
C LYS A 121 10.26 -11.05 6.88
N MET A 122 10.23 -12.33 6.49
CA MET A 122 10.23 -12.76 5.10
C MET A 122 8.93 -12.39 4.36
N ASP A 123 7.78 -12.38 5.03
CA ASP A 123 6.53 -11.92 4.40
C ASP A 123 6.59 -10.41 4.16
N VAL A 124 7.09 -9.63 5.13
CA VAL A 124 7.29 -8.18 5.01
C VAL A 124 8.23 -7.86 3.86
N CYS A 125 9.35 -8.58 3.73
CA CYS A 125 10.26 -8.43 2.60
C CYS A 125 9.61 -8.72 1.25
N LYS A 126 8.76 -9.75 1.16
CA LYS A 126 8.05 -10.05 -0.08
C LYS A 126 7.05 -8.95 -0.43
N ILE A 127 6.34 -8.39 0.54
CA ILE A 127 5.43 -7.25 0.31
C ILE A 127 6.23 -6.04 -0.16
N PHE A 128 7.33 -5.72 0.54
CA PHE A 128 8.21 -4.62 0.18
C PHE A 128 8.74 -4.77 -1.24
N LEU A 129 9.36 -5.91 -1.58
CA LEU A 129 9.86 -6.17 -2.93
C LEU A 129 8.73 -6.15 -3.96
N PHE A 130 7.58 -6.75 -3.68
CA PHE A 130 6.45 -6.73 -4.60
C PHE A 130 5.99 -5.30 -4.92
N LEU A 131 5.90 -4.42 -3.93
CA LEU A 131 5.45 -3.04 -4.13
C LEU A 131 6.54 -2.11 -4.69
N THR A 132 7.80 -2.54 -4.73
CA THR A 132 8.95 -1.68 -5.08
C THR A 132 9.78 -2.17 -6.27
N THR A 133 9.63 -3.43 -6.68
CA THR A 133 10.40 -3.99 -7.79
C THR A 133 9.81 -3.50 -9.12
N SER A 134 10.69 -3.00 -9.99
CA SER A 134 10.46 -2.41 -11.32
C SER A 134 9.76 -3.30 -12.36
N ILE A 135 9.29 -4.49 -11.99
CA ILE A 135 8.39 -5.30 -12.83
C ILE A 135 7.02 -4.58 -12.99
N TYR A 136 6.70 -3.64 -12.09
CA TYR A 136 5.50 -2.79 -12.10
C TYR A 136 5.77 -1.35 -12.57
N ALA A 137 6.87 -1.08 -13.28
CA ALA A 137 7.30 0.26 -13.67
C ALA A 137 6.30 1.00 -14.58
N ARG A 138 5.26 1.57 -13.97
CA ARG A 138 4.82 2.94 -14.23
C ARG A 138 4.98 3.64 -12.90
N GLU A 139 6.08 4.37 -12.82
CA GLU A 139 6.53 5.30 -11.77
C GLU A 139 5.66 5.36 -10.49
N LEU A 140 5.70 4.31 -9.66
CA LEU A 140 5.30 4.45 -8.26
C LEU A 140 6.27 5.47 -7.62
N PRO A 141 5.79 6.55 -6.99
CA PRO A 141 6.64 7.55 -6.37
C PRO A 141 7.47 6.98 -5.23
N ASP A 142 8.42 7.79 -4.76
CA ASP A 142 9.36 7.47 -3.69
C ASP A 142 8.70 6.72 -2.52
N ILE A 143 9.34 5.62 -2.11
CA ILE A 143 8.97 4.92 -0.87
C ILE A 143 9.13 5.92 0.27
N ILE A 144 8.05 6.18 1.00
CA ILE A 144 8.12 7.04 2.18
C ILE A 144 8.64 6.21 3.35
N PRO A 145 9.86 6.44 3.84
CA PRO A 145 10.42 5.69 4.95
C PRO A 145 9.69 6.03 6.25
N GLY A 146 9.32 5.00 7.01
CA GLY A 146 8.85 5.16 8.38
C GLY A 146 9.88 4.59 9.35
N THR A 147 10.69 5.45 9.98
CA THR A 147 11.61 5.10 11.08
C THR A 147 12.65 4.00 10.76
N GLY A 148 13.53 3.67 11.73
CA GLY A 148 14.59 2.64 11.63
C GLY A 148 14.14 1.21 11.25
N LEU A 149 12.84 1.01 11.04
CA LEU A 149 12.23 -0.27 10.68
C LEU A 149 12.39 -0.58 9.19
N LEU A 150 12.46 0.43 8.32
CA LEU A 150 12.70 0.19 6.90
C LEU A 150 14.09 -0.41 6.69
N GLU A 151 15.11 0.04 7.43
CA GLU A 151 16.46 -0.50 7.37
C GLU A 151 16.50 -1.98 7.79
N ASP A 152 15.78 -2.37 8.85
CA ASP A 152 15.63 -3.80 9.22
C ASP A 152 14.97 -4.58 8.08
N VAL A 153 13.91 -4.04 7.45
CA VAL A 153 13.30 -4.69 6.28
C VAL A 153 14.34 -4.87 5.17
N LEU A 154 15.02 -3.81 4.75
CA LEU A 154 16.02 -3.85 3.68
C LEU A 154 17.15 -4.83 3.97
N GLU A 155 17.63 -4.91 5.21
CA GLU A 155 18.67 -5.85 5.60
C GLU A 155 18.19 -7.30 5.51
N ASN A 156 16.96 -7.58 5.96
CA ASN A 156 16.37 -8.92 5.88
C ASN A 156 16.06 -9.33 4.43
N CYS A 157 15.88 -8.39 3.51
CA CYS A 157 15.61 -8.71 2.10
C CYS A 157 16.89 -9.04 1.32
N ARG A 158 18.08 -8.69 1.85
CA ARG A 158 19.39 -8.98 1.26
C ARG A 158 19.98 -10.34 1.71
N LYS A 159 19.44 -10.91 2.79
CA LYS A 159 19.84 -12.21 3.35
C LYS A 159 19.04 -13.35 2.72
#